data_AF-A0A8T5BFF1-F1
#
_entry.id   AF-A0A8T5BFF1-F1
#
_cell.length_a   1.000
_cell.length_b   1.000
_cell.length_c   1.000
_cell.angle_alpha   90.00
_cell.angle_beta   90.00
_cell.angle_gamma   90.00
#
_symmetry.space_group_name_H-M   'P 1'
#
loop_
_entity.id
_entity.type
_entity.pdbx_description
1 polymer ?
#
loop_
_entity_poly.entity_id
_entity_poly.type
_entity_poly.pdbx_seq_one_letter_code
_entity_poly.pdbx_strand_id
1 'polypeptide(L)'
;MQAQSTCSVKTVIYVKAIALRYLSDIEKIRKEMKNGNILIVKITPLAKKSINEVKEAVMQLKNYVSKEGGDIARLGEERIIITPPKIKIWREKT
;
A
#
# COMPACT_ATOMS: atom_id res chain seq x y z
N MET A 1 30.74 -30.15 -14.65
CA MET A 1 29.98 -28.90 -14.87
C MET A 1 28.50 -29.22 -14.64
N GLN A 2 27.92 -28.81 -13.51
CA GLN A 2 26.49 -29.00 -13.26
C GLN A 2 25.77 -27.67 -13.50
N ALA A 3 24.86 -27.66 -14.47
CA ALA A 3 23.99 -26.53 -14.77
C ALA A 3 22.92 -26.44 -13.67
N GLN A 4 22.95 -25.36 -12.89
CA GLN A 4 21.86 -25.03 -11.97
C GLN A 4 20.67 -24.52 -12.79
N SER A 5 19.64 -25.35 -12.87
CA SER A 5 18.32 -24.93 -13.35
C SER A 5 17.75 -23.91 -12.37
N THR A 6 17.64 -22.65 -12.77
CA THR A 6 16.98 -21.61 -11.99
C THR A 6 15.47 -21.80 -12.13
N CYS A 7 14.85 -22.47 -11.16
CA CYS A 7 13.39 -22.50 -11.04
C CYS A 7 12.88 -21.08 -10.82
N SER A 8 12.32 -20.47 -11.86
CA SER A 8 11.62 -19.18 -11.76
C SER A 8 10.32 -19.39 -10.98
N VAL A 9 10.39 -19.26 -9.66
CA VAL A 9 9.20 -19.23 -8.82
C VAL A 9 8.42 -17.98 -9.22
N LYS A 10 7.32 -18.14 -9.94
CA LYS A 10 6.42 -17.05 -10.30
C LYS A 10 5.75 -16.53 -9.02
N THR A 11 6.33 -15.49 -8.43
CA THR A 11 5.71 -14.80 -7.29
C THR A 11 4.47 -14.06 -7.75
N VAL A 12 3.29 -14.57 -7.39
CA VAL A 12 2.01 -13.91 -7.68
C VAL A 12 1.85 -12.71 -6.77
N ILE A 13 1.65 -11.54 -7.36
CA ILE A 13 1.35 -10.30 -6.66
C ILE A 13 -0.17 -10.15 -6.56
N TYR A 14 -0.68 -9.90 -5.35
CA TYR A 14 -2.11 -9.71 -5.13
C TYR A 14 -2.47 -8.25 -4.95
N VAL A 15 -3.69 -7.90 -5.36
CA VAL A 15 -4.35 -6.65 -4.99
C VAL A 15 -5.28 -6.94 -3.83
N LYS A 16 -5.07 -6.30 -2.68
CA LYS A 16 -5.90 -6.49 -1.48
C LYS A 16 -6.63 -5.20 -1.11
N ALA A 17 -7.93 -5.34 -0.83
CA ALA A 17 -8.72 -4.25 -0.29
C ALA A 17 -8.75 -4.31 1.25
N ILE A 18 -8.32 -3.24 1.92
CA ILE A 18 -8.28 -3.15 3.38
C ILE A 18 -9.09 -1.94 3.81
N ALA A 19 -9.93 -2.08 4.84
CA ALA A 19 -10.62 -0.94 5.44
C ALA A 19 -9.84 -0.44 6.63
N LEU A 20 -9.46 0.84 6.63
CA LEU A 20 -8.79 1.49 7.74
C LEU A 20 -9.85 1.84 8.79
N ARG A 21 -9.96 1.03 9.85
CA ARG A 21 -10.97 1.22 10.92
C ARG A 21 -10.36 1.81 12.19
N TYR A 22 -9.08 1.50 12.42
CA TYR A 22 -8.28 1.94 13.58
C TYR A 22 -6.83 2.17 13.14
N LEU A 23 -6.07 2.93 13.94
CA LEU A 23 -4.63 3.14 13.69
C LEU A 23 -3.82 1.83 13.69
N SER A 24 -4.24 0.81 14.44
CA SER A 24 -3.61 -0.52 14.44
C SER A 24 -3.65 -1.22 13.07
N ASP A 25 -4.56 -0.83 12.17
CA ASP A 25 -4.60 -1.40 10.81
C ASP A 25 -3.41 -0.94 9.95
N ILE A 26 -2.70 0.13 10.34
CA ILE A 26 -1.47 0.60 9.67
C ILE A 26 -0.41 -0.50 9.68
N GLU A 27 -0.27 -1.25 10.78
CA GLU A 27 0.72 -2.34 10.86
C GLU A 27 0.43 -3.47 9.87
N LYS A 28 -0.85 -3.79 9.64
CA LYS A 28 -1.26 -4.77 8.64
C LYS A 28 -0.90 -4.30 7.23
N ILE A 29 -1.14 -3.03 6.92
CA ILE A 29 -0.77 -2.43 5.64
C ILE A 29 0.75 -2.49 5.42
N ARG A 30 1.55 -2.17 6.45
CA ARG A 30 3.02 -2.30 6.39
C ARG A 30 3.46 -3.73 6.10
N LYS A 31 2.88 -4.72 6.77
CA LYS A 31 3.19 -6.15 6.54
C LYS A 31 2.86 -6.57 5.11
N GLU A 32 1.69 -6.18 4.60
CA GLU A 32 1.28 -6.53 3.24
C GLU A 32 2.13 -5.84 2.17
N MET A 33 2.57 -4.60 2.42
CA MET A 33 3.50 -3.90 1.53
C MET A 33 4.85 -4.61 1.45
N LYS A 34 5.38 -5.10 2.58
CA LYS A 34 6.61 -5.91 2.61
C LYS A 34 6.48 -7.24 1.85
N ASN A 35 5.27 -7.81 1.82
CA ASN A 35 4.97 -9.00 1.02
C ASN A 35 4.90 -8.69 -0.49
N GLY A 36 5.01 -7.42 -0.89
CA GLY A 36 4.96 -7.00 -2.30
C GLY A 36 3.55 -6.94 -2.89
N ASN A 37 2.50 -6.88 -2.05
CA ASN A 37 1.12 -6.76 -2.50
C ASN A 37 0.74 -5.29 -2.77
N ILE A 38 -0.19 -5.08 -3.69
CA ILE A 38 -0.82 -3.77 -3.94
C ILE A 38 -2.02 -3.64 -3.00
N LEU A 39 -2.17 -2.47 -2.37
CA LEU A 39 -3.20 -2.25 -1.36
C LEU A 39 -4.14 -1.13 -1.77
N ILE A 40 -5.43 -1.41 -1.73
CA ILE A 40 -6.49 -0.41 -1.85
C ILE A 40 -7.07 -0.22 -0.44
N VAL A 41 -6.82 0.94 0.15
CA VAL A 41 -7.20 1.22 1.53
C VAL A 41 -8.41 2.16 1.54
N LYS A 42 -9.52 1.71 2.14
CA LYS A 42 -10.72 2.53 2.35
C LYS A 42 -10.56 3.34 3.64
N ILE A 43 -10.57 4.67 3.53
CA ILE A 43 -10.41 5.58 4.68
C ILE A 43 -11.74 6.01 5.31
N THR A 44 -12.88 5.77 4.65
CA THR A 44 -14.23 6.13 5.15
C THR A 44 -14.50 5.71 6.61
N PRO A 45 -14.17 4.48 7.07
CA PRO A 45 -14.51 4.08 8.44
C PRO A 45 -13.74 4.85 9.49
N LEU A 46 -12.47 5.19 9.24
CA LEU A 46 -11.68 6.05 10.12
C LEU A 46 -12.13 7.51 10.03
N ALA A 47 -12.46 7.99 8.83
CA ALA A 47 -12.93 9.35 8.60
C ALA A 47 -14.24 9.67 9.34
N LYS A 48 -15.14 8.68 9.47
CA LYS A 48 -16.36 8.79 10.27
C LYS A 48 -16.11 8.95 11.77
N LYS A 49 -14.95 8.50 12.27
CA LYS A 49 -14.58 8.62 13.69
C LYS A 49 -13.85 9.93 13.94
N SER A 50 -12.77 10.16 13.20
CA SER A 50 -11.91 11.31 13.41
C SER A 50 -11.12 11.64 12.15
N ILE A 51 -11.28 12.86 11.65
CA ILE A 51 -10.49 13.37 10.52
C ILE A 51 -9.01 13.50 10.92
N ASN A 52 -8.72 13.77 12.19
CA ASN A 52 -7.35 13.88 12.70
C ASN A 52 -6.63 12.54 12.63
N GLU A 53 -7.29 11.45 13.04
CA GLU A 53 -6.73 10.10 12.93
C GLU A 53 -6.47 9.70 11.47
N VAL A 54 -7.34 10.11 10.54
CA VAL A 54 -7.10 9.88 9.10
C VAL A 54 -5.84 10.61 8.63
N LYS A 55 -5.69 11.89 8.96
CA LYS A 55 -4.50 12.66 8.58
C LYS A 55 -3.23 12.03 9.13
N GLU A 56 -3.25 11.62 10.40
CA GLU A 56 -2.12 10.96 11.03
C GLU A 56 -1.81 9.62 10.35
N ALA A 57 -2.81 8.77 10.12
CA ALA A 57 -2.63 7.48 9.48
C ALA A 57 -2.08 7.62 8.05
N VAL A 58 -2.63 8.53 7.26
CA VAL A 58 -2.17 8.79 5.88
C VAL A 58 -0.74 9.34 5.89
N MET A 59 -0.39 10.21 6.84
CA MET A 59 0.97 10.75 6.97
C MET A 59 1.98 9.66 7.33
N GLN A 60 1.64 8.80 8.31
CA GLN A 60 2.48 7.66 8.70
C GLN A 60 2.66 6.67 7.53
N LEU A 61 1.58 6.39 6.78
CA LEU A 61 1.63 5.53 5.60
C LEU A 61 2.47 6.15 4.49
N LYS A 62 2.30 7.44 4.19
CA LYS A 62 3.09 8.15 3.18
C LYS A 62 4.59 8.10 3.51
N ASN A 63 4.96 8.41 4.75
CA ASN A 63 6.36 8.37 5.19
C ASN A 63 6.96 6.96 5.06
N TYR A 64 6.18 5.93 5.45
CA TYR A 64 6.61 4.55 5.33
C TYR A 64 6.77 4.13 3.86
N VAL A 65 5.77 4.41 3.03
CA VAL A 65 5.77 4.04 1.60
C VAL A 65 6.94 4.69 0.87
N SER A 66 7.17 5.99 1.10
CA SER A 66 8.31 6.70 0.52
C SER A 66 9.65 6.13 0.99
N LYS A 67 9.76 5.74 2.26
CA LYS A 67 10.99 5.14 2.81
C LYS A 67 11.31 3.78 2.20
N GLU A 68 10.29 2.95 1.94
CA GLU A 68 10.46 1.66 1.28
C GLU A 68 10.65 1.79 -0.24
N GLY A 69 10.43 2.97 -0.81
CA GLY A 69 10.52 3.23 -2.25
C GLY A 69 9.27 2.83 -3.04
N GLY A 70 8.14 2.63 -2.37
CA GLY A 70 6.85 2.41 -3.00
C GLY A 70 6.18 3.70 -3.46
N ASP A 71 4.93 3.61 -3.87
CA ASP A 71 4.13 4.77 -4.27
C ASP A 71 2.77 4.78 -3.57
N ILE A 72 2.24 5.97 -3.34
CA ILE A 72 0.95 6.19 -2.70
C ILE A 72 0.18 7.27 -3.45
N ALA A 73 -1.08 7.01 -3.75
CA ALA A 73 -1.95 8.01 -4.34
C ALA A 73 -3.37 7.93 -3.80
N ARG A 74 -4.09 9.03 -3.94
CA ARG A 74 -5.52 9.05 -3.72
C ARG A 74 -6.23 8.37 -4.89
N LEU A 75 -7.14 7.46 -4.59
CA LEU A 75 -7.97 6.75 -5.55
C LEU A 75 -9.43 7.16 -5.32
N GLY A 76 -9.87 8.20 -6.04
CA GLY A 76 -11.20 8.79 -5.85
C GLY A 76 -11.35 9.47 -4.49
N GLU A 77 -12.58 9.59 -4.00
CA GLU A 77 -12.84 10.40 -2.82
C GLU A 77 -12.50 9.68 -1.50
N GLU A 78 -12.78 8.38 -1.44
CA GLU A 78 -12.81 7.60 -0.20
C GLU A 78 -11.65 6.60 0.00
N ARG A 79 -10.78 6.46 -1.00
CA ARG A 79 -9.77 5.40 -1.02
C ARG A 79 -8.39 5.96 -1.35
N ILE A 80 -7.38 5.25 -0.87
CA ILE A 80 -5.98 5.45 -1.25
C ILE A 80 -5.46 4.14 -1.81
N ILE A 81 -4.55 4.22 -2.77
CA ILE A 81 -3.82 3.08 -3.32
C ILE A 81 -2.36 3.17 -2.88
N ILE A 82 -1.79 2.04 -2.51
CA ILE A 82 -0.39 1.88 -2.11
C ILE A 82 0.22 0.77 -2.94
N THR A 83 1.38 1.04 -3.53
CA THR A 83 2.10 0.08 -4.36
C THR A 83 3.51 -0.17 -3.81
N PRO A 84 4.04 -1.40 -3.93
CA PRO A 84 5.41 -1.72 -3.56
C PRO A 84 6.40 -1.14 -4.59
N PRO A 85 7.72 -1.17 -4.33
CA PRO A 85 8.73 -0.46 -5.15
C PRO A 85 8.82 -0.87 -6.62
N LYS A 86 8.40 -2.09 -6.95
CA LYS A 86 8.38 -2.61 -8.33
C LYS A 86 7.22 -2.07 -9.18
N ILE A 87 6.27 -1.36 -8.58
CA ILE A 87 5.04 -0.88 -9.21
C ILE A 87 4.90 0.62 -8.91
N LYS A 88 4.78 1.43 -9.95
CA LYS A 88 4.57 2.88 -9.81
C LYS A 88 3.17 3.28 -10.26
N ILE A 89 2.64 4.32 -9.63
CA ILE A 89 1.36 4.90 -10.02
C ILE A 89 1.66 5.90 -11.12
N TRP A 90 1.20 5.61 -12.33
CA TRP A 90 1.29 6.57 -13.42
C TRP A 90 0.42 7.78 -13.11
N ARG A 91 1.01 8.97 -13.22
CA ARG A 91 0.33 10.25 -13.10
C ARG A 91 0.63 11.00 -14.38
N GLU A 92 -0.41 11.38 -15.11
CA GLU A 92 -0.25 12.25 -16.27
C GLU A 92 0.40 13.56 -15.78
N LYS A 93 1.48 13.97 -16.44
CA LYS A 93 2.09 15.27 -16.15
C LYS A 93 1.21 16.33 -16.81
N THR A 94 0.43 17.05 -16.00
CA THR A 94 -0.12 18.34 -16.41
C THR A 94 0.99 19.37 -16.48
#